data_AF-A0A933ILT6-F1
#
_entry.id   AF-A0A933ILT6-F1
#
_cell.length_a   1.000
_cell.length_b   1.000
_cell.length_c   1.000
_cell.angle_alpha   90.00
_cell.angle_beta   90.00
_cell.angle_gamma   90.00
#
_symmetry.space_group_name_H-M   'P 1'
#
loop_
_entity.id
_entity.type
_entity.pdbx_description
1 polymer ?
#
loop_
_entity_poly.entity_id
_entity_poly.type
_entity_poly.pdbx_seq_one_letter_code
_entity_poly.pdbx_strand_id
1 'polypeptide(L)'
;MSPLRVRVVRMRCLLFAVFLSSIAGCQGPGIESPREQSLLGPQSVRARGEQRVLMVAVSFPDVEPALSLDQIKQKAVAGLSRYVSEQSYGLTWVNADFRGRVMLPDPISAYKISPYNFQVDRTRVRKLAEDTMTALEKDVDFSNYEHMLIIPCALTQPGKGYGMICYCANPGMLSGVRGDVAYVKLESKNKKAFQGGVFVGTENAHLGMFAHDFFHALGGIDGKRRLVP
;
A
#
# COMPACT_ATOMS: atom_id res chain seq x y z
N MET A 1 69.48 22.65 26.90
CA MET A 1 68.69 22.76 28.13
C MET A 1 67.86 24.04 28.03
N SER A 2 66.54 23.92 27.92
CA SER A 2 65.56 25.01 28.06
C SER A 2 65.66 25.64 29.48
N PRO A 3 65.07 26.82 29.84
CA PRO A 3 63.89 27.40 29.18
C PRO A 3 63.64 28.94 29.31
N LEU A 4 62.50 29.39 28.76
CA LEU A 4 61.48 30.30 29.36
C LEU A 4 61.90 31.69 29.87
N ARG A 5 61.37 32.77 29.25
CA ARG A 5 60.11 33.44 29.67
C ARG A 5 59.87 34.75 28.91
N VAL A 6 58.70 34.81 28.28
CA VAL A 6 58.05 36.04 27.83
C VAL A 6 57.38 36.70 29.04
N ARG A 7 57.62 38.00 29.22
CA ARG A 7 56.74 38.93 29.95
C ARG A 7 56.83 40.29 29.26
N VAL A 8 55.79 40.70 28.56
CA VAL A 8 55.52 42.12 28.33
C VAL A 8 54.07 42.40 28.70
N VAL A 9 53.97 43.48 29.45
CA VAL A 9 52.86 43.96 30.25
C VAL A 9 51.77 44.57 29.37
N ARG A 10 50.52 44.39 29.82
CA ARG A 10 49.31 45.03 29.28
C ARG A 10 49.46 46.55 29.30
N MET A 11 49.20 47.22 28.17
CA MET A 11 48.86 48.64 28.13
C MET A 11 47.47 48.80 27.50
N ARG A 12 46.52 49.26 28.31
CA ARG A 12 45.19 49.68 27.88
C ARG A 12 45.29 51.14 27.44
N CYS A 13 44.87 51.45 26.22
CA CYS A 13 44.36 52.78 25.87
C CYS A 13 43.11 52.60 25.00
N LEU A 14 42.00 53.16 25.49
CA LEU A 14 40.74 53.35 24.78
C LEU A 14 40.97 54.12 23.49
N LEU A 15 40.22 53.81 22.43
CA LEU A 15 39.67 54.81 21.52
C LEU A 15 38.43 54.26 20.81
N PHE A 16 37.39 55.09 20.88
CA PHE A 16 36.08 55.02 20.26
C PHE A 16 36.10 54.74 18.75
N ALA A 17 35.17 53.91 18.26
CA ALA A 17 34.34 54.23 17.09
C ALA A 17 33.22 53.17 16.94
N VAL A 18 32.00 53.61 17.20
CA VAL A 18 30.76 52.92 16.86
C VAL A 18 30.58 53.03 15.35
N PHE A 19 30.61 51.90 14.64
CA PHE A 19 30.12 51.79 13.27
C PHE A 19 28.99 50.74 13.25
N LEU A 20 27.79 51.18 13.65
CA LEU A 20 26.54 50.56 13.20
C LEU A 20 26.25 51.12 11.80
N SER A 21 26.67 50.40 10.77
CA SER A 21 26.24 50.66 9.40
C SER A 21 25.02 49.81 9.10
N SER A 22 23.88 50.49 9.01
CA SER A 22 22.59 50.01 8.59
C SER A 22 22.67 49.40 7.18
N ILE A 23 22.67 48.06 7.09
CA ILE A 23 22.31 47.40 5.83
C ILE A 23 20.78 47.41 5.79
N ALA A 24 20.24 48.47 5.18
CA ALA A 24 18.86 48.46 4.71
C ALA A 24 18.77 47.36 3.64
N GLY A 25 18.30 46.19 4.05
CA GLY A 25 17.95 45.12 3.13
C GLY A 25 16.81 45.61 2.25
N CYS A 26 17.09 45.87 0.98
CA CYS A 26 16.06 45.91 -0.04
C CYS A 26 15.34 44.56 -0.02
N GLN A 27 14.17 44.50 0.62
CA GLN A 27 13.24 43.41 0.40
C GLN A 27 12.78 43.54 -1.05
N GLY A 28 13.40 42.74 -1.93
CA GLY A 28 12.86 42.51 -3.26
C GLY A 28 11.41 42.04 -3.13
N PRO A 29 10.54 42.35 -4.11
CA PRO A 29 9.16 41.89 -4.07
C PRO A 29 9.17 40.37 -3.86
N GLY A 30 8.48 39.92 -2.80
CA GLY A 30 8.32 38.51 -2.52
C GLY A 30 7.69 37.87 -3.74
N ILE A 31 8.51 37.16 -4.52
CA ILE A 31 8.00 36.22 -5.50
C ILE A 31 7.40 35.12 -4.65
N GLU A 32 6.08 35.17 -4.44
CA GLU A 32 5.34 33.97 -4.10
C GLU A 32 5.74 32.94 -5.15
N SER A 33 6.48 31.91 -4.73
CA SER A 33 6.75 30.80 -5.62
C SER A 33 5.39 30.27 -6.04
N PRO A 34 5.11 30.17 -7.36
CA PRO A 34 3.94 29.43 -7.81
C PRO A 34 4.00 28.08 -7.10
N ARG A 35 2.93 27.68 -6.39
CA ARG A 35 2.81 26.31 -5.85
C ARG A 35 3.30 25.38 -6.95
N GLU A 36 4.45 24.74 -6.74
CA GLU A 36 5.00 23.75 -7.66
C GLU A 36 3.93 22.67 -7.83
N GLN A 37 3.14 22.80 -8.88
CA GLN A 37 2.47 21.65 -9.42
C GLN A 37 3.60 20.76 -9.93
N SER A 38 3.92 19.73 -9.15
CA SER A 38 4.76 18.62 -9.54
C SER A 38 4.60 18.35 -11.03
N LEU A 39 5.69 18.46 -11.79
CA LEU A 39 5.75 18.10 -13.22
C LEU A 39 5.23 16.67 -13.48
N LEU A 40 5.17 15.83 -12.44
CA LEU A 40 4.76 14.44 -12.47
C LEU A 40 3.25 14.24 -12.19
N GLY A 41 2.46 15.31 -12.08
CA GLY A 41 1.05 15.25 -11.69
C GLY A 41 0.86 14.85 -10.22
N PRO A 42 -0.37 14.48 -9.81
CA PRO A 42 -0.65 14.04 -8.44
C PRO A 42 0.14 12.78 -8.09
N GLN A 43 0.84 12.83 -6.95
CA GLN A 43 1.64 11.73 -6.44
C GLN A 43 0.98 11.15 -5.19
N SER A 44 0.96 9.82 -5.06
CA SER A 44 0.43 9.21 -3.84
C SER A 44 1.36 9.49 -2.66
N VAL A 45 0.85 10.18 -1.64
CA VAL A 45 1.55 10.35 -0.36
C VAL A 45 1.58 9.07 0.47
N ARG A 46 0.82 8.04 0.08
CA ARG A 46 0.69 6.75 0.80
C ARG A 46 1.75 5.73 0.39
N ALA A 47 2.50 6.00 -0.68
CA ALA A 47 3.45 5.06 -1.29
C ALA A 47 4.84 5.04 -0.65
N ARG A 48 4.98 5.54 0.58
CA ARG A 48 6.26 5.60 1.31
C ARG A 48 6.10 4.98 2.70
N GLY A 49 7.22 4.50 3.24
CA GLY A 49 7.26 3.87 4.56
C GLY A 49 6.69 2.46 4.58
N GLU A 50 6.44 1.99 5.80
CA GLU A 50 5.84 0.68 6.06
C GLU A 50 4.43 0.59 5.49
N GLN A 51 4.12 -0.51 4.81
CA GLN A 51 2.79 -0.87 4.35
C GLN A 51 2.32 -2.08 5.13
N ARG A 52 1.32 -1.90 6.01
CA ARG A 52 0.78 -2.99 6.83
C ARG A 52 -0.26 -3.78 6.04
N VAL A 53 0.09 -5.00 5.64
CA VAL A 53 -0.72 -5.82 4.72
C VAL A 53 -1.17 -7.11 5.38
N LEU A 54 -2.48 -7.30 5.49
CA LEU A 54 -3.07 -8.59 5.84
C LEU A 54 -3.11 -9.47 4.59
N MET A 55 -2.41 -10.59 4.59
CA MET A 55 -2.35 -11.53 3.46
C MET A 55 -3.05 -12.83 3.84
N VAL A 56 -4.10 -13.20 3.12
CA VAL A 56 -4.97 -14.32 3.50
C VAL A 56 -5.06 -15.34 2.39
N ALA A 57 -4.57 -16.55 2.62
CA ALA A 57 -4.83 -17.69 1.75
C ALA A 57 -6.15 -18.35 2.14
N VAL A 58 -7.13 -18.27 1.25
CA VAL A 58 -8.51 -18.76 1.47
C VAL A 58 -8.77 -20.03 0.67
N SER A 59 -9.43 -20.99 1.30
CA SER A 59 -9.84 -22.27 0.71
C SER A 59 -11.35 -22.31 0.52
N PHE A 60 -11.81 -23.14 -0.41
CA PHE A 60 -13.22 -23.40 -0.67
C PHE A 60 -13.54 -24.87 -0.36
N PRO A 61 -14.78 -25.20 0.06
CA PRO A 61 -15.16 -26.57 0.39
C PRO A 61 -15.02 -27.57 -0.76
N ASP A 62 -15.11 -27.10 -2.01
CA ASP A 62 -15.14 -27.90 -3.25
C ASP A 62 -13.87 -27.80 -4.10
N VAL A 63 -12.78 -27.22 -3.57
CA VAL A 63 -11.53 -27.01 -4.31
C VAL A 63 -10.34 -27.49 -3.50
N GLU A 64 -9.56 -28.39 -4.11
CA GLU A 64 -8.24 -28.76 -3.60
C GLU A 64 -7.18 -27.76 -4.11
N PRO A 65 -6.40 -27.11 -3.23
CA PRO A 65 -5.30 -26.23 -3.62
C PRO A 65 -4.21 -26.98 -4.39
N ALA A 66 -3.69 -26.39 -5.47
CA ALA A 66 -2.58 -27.00 -6.22
C ALA A 66 -1.20 -26.64 -5.63
N LEU A 67 -1.11 -25.57 -4.85
CA LEU A 67 0.14 -25.12 -4.23
C LEU A 67 0.12 -25.26 -2.71
N SER A 68 1.29 -25.53 -2.13
CA SER A 68 1.45 -25.50 -0.68
C SER A 68 1.37 -24.07 -0.13
N LEU A 69 0.99 -23.95 1.15
CA LEU A 69 1.02 -22.65 1.84
C LEU A 69 2.42 -22.02 1.81
N ASP A 70 3.49 -22.81 1.88
CA ASP A 70 4.85 -22.30 1.83
C ASP A 70 5.19 -21.71 0.46
N GLN A 71 4.75 -22.35 -0.63
CA GLN A 71 4.92 -21.80 -1.98
C GLN A 71 4.16 -20.47 -2.14
N ILE A 72 2.92 -20.41 -1.63
CA ILE A 72 2.12 -19.18 -1.63
C ILE A 72 2.81 -18.10 -0.79
N LYS A 73 3.21 -18.41 0.44
CA LYS A 73 3.86 -17.49 1.38
C LYS A 73 5.18 -16.97 0.82
N GLN A 74 6.01 -17.83 0.22
CA GLN A 74 7.26 -17.42 -0.38
C GLN A 74 7.05 -16.38 -1.48
N LYS A 75 6.03 -16.55 -2.31
CA LYS A 75 5.72 -15.61 -3.39
C LYS A 75 5.05 -14.33 -2.88
N ALA A 76 3.99 -14.46 -2.09
CA ALA A 76 3.15 -13.35 -1.64
C ALA A 76 3.82 -12.50 -0.56
N VAL A 77 4.56 -13.11 0.37
CA VAL A 77 5.25 -12.39 1.44
C VAL A 77 6.66 -12.03 0.99
N ALA A 78 7.55 -13.01 0.88
CA ALA A 78 8.97 -12.73 0.63
C ALA A 78 9.19 -12.10 -0.75
N GLY A 79 8.52 -12.62 -1.79
CA GLY A 79 8.60 -12.10 -3.14
C GLY A 79 8.11 -10.66 -3.26
N LEU A 80 6.90 -10.36 -2.75
CA LEU A 80 6.32 -9.02 -2.84
C LEU A 80 7.09 -8.01 -1.99
N SER A 81 7.40 -8.33 -0.73
CA SER A 81 8.17 -7.43 0.15
C SER A 81 9.52 -7.06 -0.47
N ARG A 82 10.25 -8.05 -0.99
CA ARG A 82 11.53 -7.80 -1.68
C ARG A 82 11.34 -6.91 -2.91
N TYR A 83 10.39 -7.26 -3.78
CA TYR A 83 10.13 -6.50 -5.00
C TYR A 83 9.78 -5.04 -4.70
N VAL A 84 8.86 -4.79 -3.77
CA VAL A 84 8.45 -3.44 -3.37
C VAL A 84 9.61 -2.64 -2.80
N SER A 85 10.42 -3.25 -1.92
CA SER A 85 11.59 -2.57 -1.35
C SER A 85 12.65 -2.25 -2.40
N GLU A 86 12.92 -3.16 -3.34
CA GLU A 86 13.90 -2.96 -4.40
C GLU A 86 13.44 -1.89 -5.40
N GLN A 87 12.20 -1.99 -5.90
CA GLN A 87 11.68 -1.06 -6.90
C GLN A 87 11.45 0.35 -6.36
N SER A 88 11.26 0.49 -5.05
CA SER A 88 11.14 1.79 -4.38
C SER A 88 12.47 2.35 -3.90
N TYR A 89 13.61 1.68 -4.15
CA TYR A 89 14.92 2.06 -3.60
C TYR A 89 14.90 2.19 -2.07
N GLY A 90 14.15 1.32 -1.39
CA GLY A 90 13.99 1.32 0.07
C GLY A 90 13.04 2.40 0.61
N LEU A 91 12.34 3.15 -0.25
CA LEU A 91 11.40 4.18 0.20
C LEU A 91 10.09 3.60 0.74
N THR A 92 9.74 2.36 0.40
CA THR A 92 8.59 1.64 0.97
C THR A 92 8.87 0.15 1.12
N TRP A 93 8.25 -0.49 2.11
CA TRP A 93 8.35 -1.93 2.34
C TRP A 93 7.03 -2.50 2.84
N VAL A 94 6.81 -3.78 2.60
CA VAL A 94 5.62 -4.50 3.07
C VAL A 94 5.91 -5.19 4.39
N ASN A 95 5.13 -4.85 5.42
CA ASN A 95 5.00 -5.61 6.65
C ASN A 95 3.77 -6.53 6.53
N ALA A 96 4.03 -7.80 6.26
CA ALA A 96 2.99 -8.78 5.96
C ALA A 96 2.58 -9.57 7.21
N ASP A 97 1.28 -9.61 7.48
CA ASP A 97 0.67 -10.60 8.37
C ASP A 97 -0.01 -11.67 7.52
N PHE A 98 0.58 -12.87 7.48
CA PHE A 98 0.08 -13.97 6.65
C PHE A 98 -0.80 -14.94 7.43
N ARG A 99 -2.03 -15.14 6.97
CA ARG A 99 -3.02 -16.09 7.51
C ARG A 99 -3.32 -17.17 6.46
N GLY A 100 -2.95 -18.41 6.74
CA GLY A 100 -3.10 -19.53 5.81
C GLY A 100 -4.29 -20.45 6.12
N ARG A 101 -4.85 -21.08 5.08
CA ARG A 101 -5.94 -22.09 5.17
C ARG A 101 -7.21 -21.58 5.84
N VAL A 102 -7.63 -20.37 5.49
CA VAL A 102 -8.92 -19.83 5.93
C VAL A 102 -10.02 -20.43 5.06
N MET A 103 -10.80 -21.35 5.60
CA MET A 103 -11.93 -21.96 4.88
C MET A 103 -13.09 -20.97 4.77
N LEU A 104 -13.55 -20.72 3.55
CA LEU A 104 -14.76 -19.93 3.29
C LEU A 104 -16.02 -20.82 3.35
N PRO A 105 -17.20 -20.25 3.67
CA PRO A 105 -18.40 -21.04 3.94
C PRO A 105 -19.00 -21.69 2.69
N ASP A 106 -18.82 -21.10 1.51
CA ASP A 106 -19.50 -21.51 0.28
C ASP A 106 -18.53 -22.12 -0.76
N PRO A 107 -19.03 -22.91 -1.72
CA PRO A 107 -18.23 -23.41 -2.84
C PRO A 107 -17.67 -22.27 -3.71
N ILE A 108 -16.59 -22.52 -4.45
CA ILE A 108 -15.93 -21.52 -5.30
C ILE A 108 -16.88 -20.88 -6.32
N SER A 109 -17.91 -21.61 -6.76
CA SER A 109 -18.94 -21.13 -7.69
C SER A 109 -19.69 -19.88 -7.20
N ALA A 110 -19.81 -19.70 -5.87
CA ALA A 110 -20.42 -18.52 -5.25
C ALA A 110 -19.52 -17.27 -5.32
N TYR A 111 -18.21 -17.46 -5.50
CA TYR A 111 -17.22 -16.39 -5.55
C TYR A 111 -16.66 -16.14 -6.95
N LYS A 112 -16.82 -17.10 -7.87
CA LYS A 112 -16.26 -17.07 -9.22
C LYS A 112 -16.66 -15.80 -9.97
N ILE A 113 -15.69 -15.11 -10.55
CA ILE A 113 -15.91 -13.90 -11.34
C ILE A 113 -15.58 -14.10 -12.82
N SER A 114 -16.08 -13.22 -13.69
CA SER A 114 -15.71 -13.22 -15.10
C SER A 114 -14.21 -12.95 -15.28
N PRO A 115 -13.51 -13.60 -16.22
CA PRO A 115 -12.15 -13.23 -16.60
C PRO A 115 -12.08 -11.85 -17.29
N TYR A 116 -13.22 -11.28 -17.70
CA TYR A 116 -13.29 -10.00 -18.37
C TYR A 116 -13.67 -8.90 -17.38
N ASN A 117 -12.76 -7.95 -17.16
CA ASN A 117 -12.88 -6.87 -16.15
C ASN A 117 -14.23 -6.11 -16.18
N PHE A 118 -14.81 -5.88 -17.35
CA PHE A 118 -16.07 -5.15 -17.50
C PHE A 118 -17.33 -6.00 -17.30
N GLN A 119 -17.17 -7.31 -17.11
CA GLN A 119 -18.24 -8.28 -16.87
C GLN A 119 -18.16 -8.90 -15.47
N VAL A 120 -17.34 -8.32 -14.59
CA VAL A 120 -17.21 -8.81 -13.21
C VAL A 120 -18.46 -8.46 -12.41
N ASP A 121 -19.02 -9.49 -11.77
CA ASP A 121 -20.04 -9.33 -10.75
C ASP A 121 -19.41 -8.81 -9.44
N ARG A 122 -19.65 -7.53 -9.14
CA ARG A 122 -19.11 -6.86 -7.95
C ARG A 122 -19.65 -7.44 -6.65
N THR A 123 -20.83 -8.07 -6.66
CA THR A 123 -21.41 -8.69 -5.47
C THR A 123 -20.57 -9.88 -5.01
N ARG A 124 -19.98 -10.62 -5.95
CA ARG A 124 -19.08 -11.74 -5.66
C ARG A 124 -17.71 -11.29 -5.18
N VAL A 125 -17.20 -10.18 -5.73
CA VAL A 125 -15.97 -9.53 -5.22
C VAL A 125 -16.16 -9.09 -3.77
N ARG A 126 -17.28 -8.42 -3.47
CA ARG A 126 -17.63 -8.01 -2.10
C ARG A 126 -17.75 -9.23 -1.20
N LYS A 127 -18.51 -10.25 -1.63
CA LYS A 127 -18.70 -11.50 -0.87
C LYS A 127 -17.37 -12.16 -0.51
N LEU A 128 -16.43 -12.28 -1.45
CA LEU A 128 -15.10 -12.85 -1.16
C LEU A 128 -14.41 -12.09 -0.02
N ALA A 129 -14.40 -10.75 -0.10
CA ALA A 129 -13.73 -9.92 0.90
C ALA A 129 -14.43 -9.97 2.27
N GLU A 130 -15.76 -9.83 2.31
CA GLU A 130 -16.53 -9.82 3.55
C GLU A 130 -16.59 -11.20 4.22
N ASP A 131 -16.63 -12.30 3.46
CA ASP A 131 -16.53 -13.65 4.02
C ASP A 131 -15.11 -13.93 4.56
N THR A 132 -14.08 -13.45 3.87
CA THR A 132 -12.69 -13.52 4.37
C THR A 132 -12.55 -12.76 5.68
N MET A 133 -13.11 -11.55 5.76
CA MET A 133 -13.15 -10.78 7.00
C MET A 133 -13.92 -11.53 8.10
N THR A 134 -15.08 -12.08 7.77
CA THR A 134 -15.90 -12.85 8.72
C THR A 134 -15.16 -14.05 9.29
N ALA A 135 -14.40 -14.77 8.46
CA ALA A 135 -13.63 -15.92 8.92
C ALA A 135 -12.47 -15.54 9.86
N LEU A 136 -11.96 -14.31 9.78
CA LEU A 136 -10.84 -13.81 10.58
C LEU A 136 -11.25 -12.90 11.74
N GLU A 137 -12.50 -12.46 11.80
CA GLU A 137 -12.93 -11.38 12.69
C GLU A 137 -12.74 -11.67 14.18
N LYS A 138 -12.55 -12.93 14.60
CA LYS A 138 -12.27 -13.27 16.00
C LYS A 138 -10.82 -13.00 16.40
N ASP A 139 -9.89 -13.16 15.45
CA ASP A 139 -8.45 -13.18 15.72
C ASP A 139 -7.72 -11.96 15.15
N VAL A 140 -8.42 -11.18 14.31
CA VAL A 140 -7.85 -10.05 13.59
C VAL A 140 -8.61 -8.76 13.92
N ASP A 141 -7.85 -7.72 14.23
CA ASP A 141 -8.32 -6.35 14.24
C ASP A 141 -7.92 -5.66 12.93
N PHE A 142 -8.92 -5.45 12.07
CA PHE A 142 -8.70 -4.92 10.72
C PHE A 142 -8.17 -3.47 10.71
N SER A 143 -8.27 -2.73 11.82
CA SER A 143 -7.73 -1.37 11.92
C SER A 143 -6.20 -1.31 11.92
N ASN A 144 -5.55 -2.46 12.16
CA ASN A 144 -4.09 -2.58 12.13
C ASN A 144 -3.49 -2.64 10.73
N TYR A 145 -4.32 -2.72 9.68
CA TYR A 145 -3.86 -2.90 8.31
C TYR A 145 -4.35 -1.77 7.40
N GLU A 146 -3.53 -1.44 6.42
CA GLU A 146 -3.88 -0.47 5.37
C GLU A 146 -4.35 -1.19 4.11
N HIS A 147 -3.88 -2.42 3.91
CA HIS A 147 -4.16 -3.22 2.73
C HIS A 147 -4.48 -4.67 3.11
N MET A 148 -5.23 -5.34 2.24
CA MET A 148 -5.55 -6.75 2.33
C MET A 148 -5.29 -7.42 0.98
N LEU A 149 -4.47 -8.47 0.98
CA LEU A 149 -4.32 -9.41 -0.13
C LEU A 149 -5.13 -10.66 0.18
N ILE A 150 -6.09 -10.99 -0.68
CA ILE A 150 -6.83 -12.26 -0.61
C ILE A 150 -6.31 -13.18 -1.69
N ILE A 151 -5.96 -14.41 -1.32
CA ILE A 151 -5.36 -15.41 -2.19
C ILE A 151 -6.29 -16.62 -2.26
N PRO A 152 -7.21 -16.66 -3.23
CA PRO A 152 -7.98 -17.87 -3.50
C PRO A 152 -7.05 -19.04 -3.83
N CYS A 153 -7.06 -20.06 -2.99
CA CYS A 153 -6.31 -21.31 -3.17
C CYS A 153 -7.02 -22.20 -4.20
N ALA A 154 -6.99 -21.75 -5.45
CA ALA A 154 -7.62 -22.41 -6.58
C ALA A 154 -6.82 -22.15 -7.86
N LEU A 155 -6.37 -23.23 -8.52
CA LEU A 155 -5.68 -23.13 -9.79
C LEU A 155 -6.59 -22.45 -10.82
N THR A 156 -6.16 -21.30 -11.31
CA THR A 156 -7.02 -20.42 -12.11
C THR A 156 -6.40 -20.10 -13.45
N GLN A 157 -7.21 -20.24 -14.50
CA GLN A 157 -6.97 -19.77 -15.87
C GLN A 157 -8.19 -18.92 -16.25
N PRO A 158 -8.11 -18.08 -17.31
CA PRO A 158 -9.28 -17.32 -17.75
C PRO A 158 -10.53 -18.22 -17.90
N GLY A 159 -11.57 -17.95 -17.11
CA GLY A 159 -12.84 -18.69 -17.10
C GLY A 159 -12.86 -20.03 -16.34
N LYS A 160 -11.71 -20.52 -15.84
CA LYS A 160 -11.57 -21.73 -15.02
C LYS A 160 -11.20 -21.38 -13.57
N GLY A 161 -11.45 -22.31 -12.64
CA GLY A 161 -11.20 -22.07 -11.22
C GLY A 161 -11.98 -20.84 -10.73
N TYR A 162 -11.27 -19.91 -10.09
CA TYR A 162 -11.84 -18.65 -9.60
C TYR A 162 -12.29 -17.68 -10.72
N GLY A 163 -11.78 -17.88 -11.93
CA GLY A 163 -12.20 -17.17 -13.15
C GLY A 163 -11.23 -16.08 -13.59
N MET A 164 -10.71 -15.28 -12.66
CA MET A 164 -9.68 -14.26 -12.93
C MET A 164 -8.47 -14.47 -12.01
N ILE A 165 -7.26 -14.32 -12.57
CA ILE A 165 -6.02 -14.63 -11.84
C ILE A 165 -5.68 -13.55 -10.81
N CYS A 166 -5.83 -12.27 -11.13
CA CYS A 166 -5.47 -11.18 -10.23
C CYS A 166 -6.25 -9.91 -10.57
N TYR A 167 -6.60 -9.11 -9.55
CA TYR A 167 -7.19 -7.78 -9.70
C TYR A 167 -7.14 -6.95 -8.42
N CYS A 168 -7.19 -5.63 -8.58
CA CYS A 168 -7.44 -4.69 -7.49
C CYS A 168 -8.96 -4.54 -7.24
N ALA A 169 -9.42 -4.90 -6.05
CA ALA A 169 -10.81 -4.80 -5.63
C ALA A 169 -11.15 -3.40 -5.11
N ASN A 170 -10.25 -2.80 -4.31
CA ASN A 170 -10.44 -1.49 -3.66
C ASN A 170 -9.09 -0.75 -3.59
N PRO A 171 -8.89 0.43 -4.20
CA PRO A 171 -9.77 1.03 -5.19
C PRO A 171 -9.67 0.29 -6.54
N GLY A 172 -10.80 -0.20 -7.02
CA GLY A 172 -10.89 -0.91 -8.29
C GLY A 172 -12.30 -1.41 -8.55
N MET A 173 -12.49 -2.72 -8.62
CA MET A 173 -13.78 -3.33 -9.00
C MET A 173 -14.94 -2.90 -8.11
N LEU A 174 -14.72 -2.70 -6.80
CA LEU A 174 -15.75 -2.28 -5.86
C LEU A 174 -16.01 -0.77 -5.90
N SER A 175 -14.96 0.04 -5.95
CA SER A 175 -15.04 1.50 -5.93
C SER A 175 -15.37 2.12 -7.29
N GLY A 176 -15.41 1.32 -8.35
CA GLY A 176 -15.42 1.82 -9.73
C GLY A 176 -14.03 2.26 -10.20
N VAL A 177 -13.87 2.35 -11.52
CA VAL A 177 -12.62 2.73 -12.19
C VAL A 177 -12.73 4.02 -13.03
N ARG A 178 -13.92 4.62 -13.09
CA ARG A 178 -14.21 5.87 -13.82
C ARG A 178 -15.27 6.67 -13.05
N GLY A 179 -14.98 7.96 -12.82
CA GLY A 179 -15.89 8.88 -12.13
C GLY A 179 -16.03 8.57 -10.63
N ASP A 180 -16.09 9.62 -9.81
CA ASP A 180 -16.44 9.60 -8.39
C ASP A 180 -15.93 8.39 -7.59
N VAL A 181 -14.67 8.01 -7.82
CA VAL A 181 -14.04 6.84 -7.20
C VAL A 181 -13.86 7.13 -5.71
N ALA A 182 -14.40 6.26 -4.86
CA ALA A 182 -14.27 6.34 -3.41
C ALA A 182 -14.06 4.94 -2.83
N TYR A 183 -13.27 4.84 -1.75
CA TYR A 183 -13.07 3.58 -1.07
C TYR A 183 -14.41 3.04 -0.57
N VAL A 184 -14.68 1.78 -0.94
CA VAL A 184 -15.85 1.07 -0.42
C VAL A 184 -15.53 0.52 0.96
N LYS A 185 -16.40 0.81 1.93
CA LYS A 185 -16.35 0.16 3.24
C LYS A 185 -16.84 -1.29 3.10
N LEU A 186 -16.03 -2.21 3.62
CA LEU A 186 -16.35 -3.63 3.75
C LEU A 186 -16.66 -3.92 5.21
N GLU A 187 -17.57 -4.85 5.45
CA GLU A 187 -17.97 -5.25 6.80
C GLU A 187 -18.03 -6.77 6.91
N SER A 188 -17.46 -7.31 7.98
CA SER A 188 -17.69 -8.69 8.36
C SER A 188 -19.13 -8.90 8.86
N LYS A 189 -19.52 -10.16 9.07
CA LYS A 189 -20.85 -10.51 9.62
C LYS A 189 -21.14 -9.83 10.96
N ASN A 190 -20.13 -9.71 11.84
CA ASN A 190 -20.24 -9.01 13.12
C ASN A 190 -19.83 -7.53 13.05
N LYS A 191 -19.95 -6.90 11.86
CA LYS A 191 -19.78 -5.46 11.64
C LYS A 191 -18.38 -4.91 11.94
N LYS A 192 -17.35 -5.75 11.95
CA LYS A 192 -15.97 -5.25 11.92
C LYS A 192 -15.70 -4.66 10.54
N ALA A 193 -15.22 -3.43 10.52
CA ALA A 193 -15.07 -2.65 9.31
C ALA A 193 -13.64 -2.69 8.76
N PHE A 194 -13.51 -2.65 7.44
CA PHE A 194 -12.26 -2.37 6.74
C PHE A 194 -12.53 -1.40 5.59
N GLN A 195 -11.70 -0.37 5.47
CA GLN A 195 -11.78 0.63 4.41
C GLN A 195 -10.37 1.00 3.93
N GLY A 196 -9.67 0.01 3.38
CA GLY A 196 -8.33 0.15 2.85
C GLY A 196 -8.18 -0.45 1.46
N GLY A 197 -6.93 -0.63 1.05
CA GLY A 197 -6.59 -1.32 -0.18
C GLY A 197 -7.01 -2.78 -0.12
N VAL A 198 -7.67 -3.30 -1.15
CA VAL A 198 -7.96 -4.73 -1.31
C VAL A 198 -7.54 -5.15 -2.69
N PHE A 199 -6.72 -6.18 -2.77
CA PHE A 199 -6.36 -6.82 -4.02
C PHE A 199 -6.42 -8.33 -3.85
N VAL A 200 -6.71 -9.00 -4.96
CA VAL A 200 -6.96 -10.43 -4.98
C VAL A 200 -6.05 -11.03 -6.03
N GLY A 201 -5.38 -12.12 -5.71
CA GLY A 201 -4.71 -12.91 -6.73
C GLY A 201 -4.61 -14.37 -6.33
N THR A 202 -4.93 -15.26 -7.26
CA THR A 202 -5.06 -16.70 -7.00
C THR A 202 -3.71 -17.34 -6.69
N GLU A 203 -3.72 -18.55 -6.13
CA GLU A 203 -2.50 -19.27 -5.75
C GLU A 203 -1.44 -19.31 -6.86
N ASN A 204 -1.85 -19.38 -8.13
CA ASN A 204 -0.97 -19.43 -9.29
C ASN A 204 -0.69 -18.07 -9.96
N ALA A 205 -1.13 -16.94 -9.39
CA ALA A 205 -0.79 -15.60 -9.86
C ALA A 205 0.73 -15.37 -9.80
N HIS A 206 1.31 -14.74 -10.82
CA HIS A 206 2.74 -14.42 -10.81
C HIS A 206 3.05 -13.21 -9.93
N LEU A 207 4.28 -13.10 -9.45
CA LEU A 207 4.72 -11.98 -8.60
C LEU A 207 4.42 -10.61 -9.22
N GLY A 208 4.62 -10.46 -10.53
CA GLY A 208 4.32 -9.20 -11.23
C GLY A 208 2.84 -8.81 -11.17
N MET A 209 1.92 -9.78 -11.08
CA MET A 209 0.48 -9.51 -10.93
C MET A 209 0.16 -9.04 -9.51
N PHE A 210 0.72 -9.69 -8.49
CA PHE A 210 0.60 -9.21 -7.11
C PHE A 210 1.14 -7.79 -6.96
N ALA A 211 2.32 -7.51 -7.52
CA ALA A 211 2.90 -6.17 -7.48
C ALA A 211 2.02 -5.14 -8.21
N HIS A 212 1.56 -5.47 -9.42
CA HIS A 212 0.68 -4.59 -10.21
C HIS A 212 -0.58 -4.16 -9.42
N ASP A 213 -1.33 -5.13 -8.88
CA ASP A 213 -2.58 -4.82 -8.18
C ASP A 213 -2.35 -4.25 -6.77
N PHE A 214 -1.23 -4.60 -6.12
CA PHE A 214 -0.79 -3.92 -4.92
C PHE A 214 -0.49 -2.44 -5.19
N PHE A 215 0.12 -2.09 -6.31
CA PHE A 215 0.39 -0.69 -6.65
C PHE A 215 -0.88 0.12 -6.91
N HIS A 216 -1.94 -0.49 -7.43
CA HIS A 216 -3.25 0.15 -7.45
C HIS A 216 -3.82 0.40 -6.04
N ALA A 217 -3.65 -0.55 -5.12
CA ALA A 217 -4.06 -0.40 -3.73
C ALA A 217 -3.23 0.69 -2.99
N LEU A 218 -1.91 0.69 -3.22
CA LEU A 218 -0.93 1.60 -2.64
C LEU A 218 -1.09 3.04 -3.13
N GLY A 219 -1.29 3.21 -4.44
CA GLY A 219 -1.54 4.51 -5.05
C GLY A 219 -2.81 5.14 -4.47
N GLY A 220 -3.84 4.33 -4.26
CA GLY A 220 -5.08 4.76 -3.61
C GLY A 220 -5.91 5.70 -4.49
N ILE A 221 -6.60 6.63 -3.84
CA ILE A 221 -7.48 7.60 -4.49
C ILE A 221 -7.01 9.01 -4.15
N ASP A 222 -6.93 9.86 -5.16
CA ASP A 222 -6.79 11.31 -5.00
C ASP A 222 -7.96 12.02 -5.71
N GLY A 223 -8.68 12.83 -4.95
CA GLY A 223 -9.99 13.37 -5.34
C GLY A 223 -10.96 12.26 -5.74
N LYS A 224 -11.23 12.14 -7.06
CA LYS A 224 -12.20 11.22 -7.66
C LYS A 224 -11.53 10.24 -8.64
N ARG A 225 -10.21 10.09 -8.55
CA ARG A 225 -9.39 9.30 -9.48
C ARG A 225 -8.51 8.32 -8.70
N ARG A 226 -8.30 7.15 -9.30
CA ARG A 226 -7.33 6.17 -8.79
C ARG A 226 -5.92 6.60 -9.21
N LEU A 227 -4.97 6.52 -8.28
CA LEU A 227 -3.57 6.74 -8.55
C LEU A 227 -2.82 5.41 -8.71
N VAL A 228 -1.61 5.52 -9.24
CA VAL A 228 -0.54 4.53 -9.10
C VAL A 228 0.68 5.25 -8.52
N PRO A 229 1.46 4.58 -7.66
CA PRO A 229 2.65 5.14 -7.02
C PRO A 229 3.76 5.47 -8.02
#